data_AF-A0AAD7E125-F1
#
_entry.id   AF-A0AAD7E125-F1
#
_cell.length_a   1.000
_cell.length_b   1.000
_cell.length_c   1.000
_cell.angle_alpha   90.00
_cell.angle_beta   90.00
_cell.angle_gamma   90.00
#
_symmetry.space_group_name_H-M   'P 1'
#
loop_
_entity.id
_entity.type
_entity.pdbx_description
1 polymer ?
#
loop_
_entity_poly.entity_id
_entity_poly.type
_entity_poly.pdbx_seq_one_letter_code
_entity_poly.pdbx_strand_id
1 'polypeptide(L)'
;QNHMGKHILLSQRGVVEANTVTEVAKDYPCGFCGQEISDAACKIFIGSGKAISLCSEEYQFMIKAALKPSGAKPCTNAPLKCAATGCKKVHWKYNMAEHLRARHPTWEETWEPTRRDAMHSLITLSHDEETRLGIP
;
A
#
# COMPACT_ATOMS: atom_id res chain seq x y z
N GLN A 1 -7.44 -2.35 -8.39
CA GLN A 1 -6.86 -2.56 -7.04
C GLN A 1 -6.48 -4.02 -6.87
N ASN A 2 -7.41 -4.98 -6.89
CA ASN A 2 -7.10 -6.42 -6.72
C ASN A 2 -5.93 -6.92 -7.56
N HIS A 3 -5.95 -6.63 -8.87
CA HIS A 3 -4.93 -7.08 -9.80
C HIS A 3 -3.52 -6.58 -9.40
N MET A 4 -3.32 -5.26 -9.36
CA MET A 4 -2.02 -4.69 -9.01
C MET A 4 -1.60 -4.98 -7.57
N GLY A 5 -2.54 -5.01 -6.62
CA GLY A 5 -2.25 -5.37 -5.23
C GLY A 5 -1.71 -6.80 -5.11
N LYS A 6 -2.29 -7.75 -5.85
CA LYS A 6 -1.79 -9.12 -5.92
C LYS A 6 -0.37 -9.18 -6.48
N HIS A 7 -0.14 -8.51 -7.63
CA HIS A 7 1.19 -8.45 -8.26
C HIS A 7 2.26 -7.89 -7.32
N ILE A 8 1.95 -6.80 -6.61
CA ILE A 8 2.87 -6.20 -5.64
C ILE A 8 3.21 -7.18 -4.52
N LEU A 9 2.20 -7.83 -3.92
CA LEU A 9 2.43 -8.75 -2.81
C LEU A 9 3.21 -10.00 -3.23
N LEU A 10 2.92 -10.55 -4.42
CA LEU A 10 3.67 -11.70 -4.93
C LEU A 10 5.12 -11.32 -5.25
N SER A 11 5.34 -10.17 -5.89
CA SER A 11 6.67 -9.63 -6.15
C SER A 11 7.46 -9.43 -4.84
N GLN A 12 6.85 -8.85 -3.80
CA GLN A 12 7.46 -8.68 -2.48
C GLN A 12 7.81 -10.01 -1.78
N ARG A 13 7.13 -11.11 -2.13
CA ARG A 13 7.43 -12.48 -1.66
C ARG A 13 8.39 -13.24 -2.56
N GLY A 14 8.89 -12.63 -3.63
CA GLY A 14 9.75 -13.29 -4.62
C GLY A 14 9.03 -14.34 -5.46
N VAL A 15 7.70 -14.31 -5.52
CA VAL A 15 6.90 -15.22 -6.33
C VAL A 15 6.75 -14.63 -7.73
N VAL A 16 7.27 -15.34 -8.73
CA VAL A 16 7.14 -14.96 -10.15
C VAL A 16 5.81 -15.43 -10.69
N GLU A 17 4.97 -14.50 -11.13
CA GLU A 17 3.72 -14.84 -11.81
C GLU A 17 3.98 -15.15 -13.29
N ALA A 18 3.58 -16.35 -13.70
CA ALA A 18 3.57 -16.73 -15.10
C ALA A 18 2.69 -15.74 -15.91
N ASN A 19 3.22 -15.21 -17.01
CA ASN A 19 2.56 -14.30 -17.95
C ASN A 19 2.32 -12.85 -17.47
N THR A 20 3.15 -12.33 -16.57
CA THR A 20 3.15 -10.90 -16.27
C THR A 20 3.97 -10.13 -17.31
N VAL A 21 3.35 -9.13 -17.94
CA VAL A 21 3.98 -8.28 -18.97
C VAL A 21 4.86 -7.20 -18.34
N THR A 22 4.62 -6.87 -17.07
CA THR A 22 5.23 -5.72 -16.40
C THR A 22 5.89 -6.14 -15.10
N GLU A 23 7.20 -5.88 -14.98
CA GLU A 23 7.93 -6.04 -13.74
C GLU A 23 7.46 -4.99 -12.72
N VAL A 24 7.17 -5.44 -11.50
CA VAL A 24 6.83 -4.56 -10.37
C VAL A 24 8.13 -4.02 -9.78
N ALA A 25 8.17 -2.71 -9.52
CA ALA A 25 9.30 -2.09 -8.87
C ALA A 25 9.52 -2.69 -7.46
N LYS A 26 10.79 -2.92 -7.12
CA LYS A 26 11.17 -3.51 -5.82
C LYS A 26 10.89 -2.56 -4.67
N ASP A 27 11.19 -1.29 -4.88
CA ASP A 27 11.09 -0.25 -3.86
C ASP A 27 9.88 0.64 -4.16
N TYR A 28 9.00 0.79 -3.17
CA TYR A 28 7.81 1.65 -3.23
C TYR A 28 6.98 1.55 -4.54
N PRO A 29 6.53 0.35 -4.94
CA PRO A 29 5.72 0.22 -6.15
C PRO A 29 4.38 0.97 -6.06
N CYS A 30 3.94 1.53 -7.18
CA CYS A 30 2.67 2.22 -7.32
C CYS A 30 1.50 1.24 -7.30
N GLY A 31 0.50 1.48 -6.47
CA GLY A 31 -0.72 0.66 -6.39
C GLY A 31 -1.61 0.67 -7.65
N PHE A 32 -1.30 1.49 -8.66
CA PHE A 32 -1.98 1.50 -9.95
C PHE A 32 -1.24 0.70 -11.03
N CYS A 33 0.04 0.99 -11.27
CA CYS A 33 0.81 0.40 -12.38
C CYS A 33 2.01 -0.45 -11.96
N GLY A 34 2.32 -0.55 -10.66
CA GLY A 34 3.44 -1.33 -10.13
C GLY A 34 4.83 -0.68 -10.32
N GLN A 35 4.93 0.41 -11.07
CA GLN A 35 6.19 1.15 -11.26
C GLN A 35 6.59 1.93 -10.00
N GLU A 36 7.86 2.28 -9.90
CA GLU A 36 8.41 3.03 -8.76
C GLU A 36 7.70 4.40 -8.61
N ILE A 37 7.40 4.77 -7.37
CA ILE A 37 6.86 6.09 -7.07
C ILE A 37 8.00 7.11 -7.04
N SER A 38 7.91 8.11 -7.91
CA SER A 38 8.85 9.23 -7.96
C SER A 38 8.13 10.57 -7.80
N ASP A 39 8.89 11.67 -7.69
CA ASP A 39 8.28 13.01 -7.64
C ASP A 39 7.65 13.43 -8.97
N ALA A 40 8.07 12.82 -10.08
CA ALA A 40 7.59 13.13 -11.44
C ALA A 40 6.44 12.22 -11.91
N ALA A 41 6.36 10.98 -11.42
CA ALA A 41 5.36 10.00 -11.84
C ALA A 41 4.86 9.15 -10.67
N CYS A 42 3.62 8.69 -10.74
CA CYS A 42 3.01 7.78 -9.74
C CYS A 42 2.93 8.33 -8.30
N LYS A 43 3.26 9.61 -8.10
CA LYS A 43 3.07 10.31 -6.84
C LYS A 43 1.62 10.16 -6.38
N ILE A 44 1.42 9.97 -5.08
CA ILE A 44 0.10 9.69 -4.50
C ILE A 44 -0.24 10.68 -3.40
N PHE A 45 -1.51 11.11 -3.40
CA PHE A 45 -2.07 12.08 -2.47
C PHE A 45 -3.44 11.62 -1.98
N ILE A 46 -3.90 12.26 -0.90
CA ILE A 46 -5.25 12.07 -0.36
C ILE A 46 -5.99 13.39 -0.43
N GLY A 47 -7.03 13.47 -1.28
CA GLY A 47 -7.89 14.64 -1.41
C GLY A 47 -9.35 14.28 -1.15
N SER A 48 -9.99 14.96 -0.19
CA SER A 48 -11.40 14.74 0.16
C SER A 48 -11.78 13.26 0.38
N GLY A 49 -10.87 12.47 0.98
CA GLY A 49 -11.06 11.04 1.24
C GLY A 49 -10.90 10.12 0.01
N LYS A 50 -10.49 10.67 -1.13
CA LYS A 50 -10.16 9.95 -2.37
C LYS A 50 -8.65 9.79 -2.53
N ALA A 51 -8.26 8.70 -3.20
CA ALA A 51 -6.93 8.57 -3.76
C ALA A 51 -6.80 9.47 -4.99
N ILE A 52 -5.71 10.26 -5.05
CA ILE A 52 -5.35 11.10 -6.19
C ILE A 52 -3.91 10.79 -6.56
N SER A 53 -3.57 10.60 -7.83
CA SER A 53 -2.23 10.27 -8.28
C SER A 53 -1.76 11.10 -9.48
N LEU A 54 -0.49 10.90 -9.85
CA LEU A 54 0.07 11.33 -11.14
C LEU A 54 0.33 10.11 -12.05
N CYS A 55 -0.18 8.94 -11.69
CA CYS A 55 -0.04 7.73 -12.50
C CYS A 55 -0.95 7.79 -13.73
N SER A 56 -0.46 7.35 -14.90
CA SER A 56 -1.28 7.24 -16.12
C SER A 56 -2.45 6.25 -15.96
N GLU A 57 -2.26 5.22 -15.13
CA GLU A 57 -3.24 4.18 -14.84
C GLU A 57 -4.14 4.52 -13.64
N GLU A 58 -4.18 5.80 -13.23
CA GLU A 58 -5.02 6.22 -12.12
C GLU A 58 -6.50 5.97 -12.41
N TYR A 59 -7.20 5.50 -11.38
CA TYR A 59 -8.65 5.61 -11.29
C TYR A 59 -9.05 6.08 -9.90
N GLN A 60 -10.16 6.83 -9.81
CA GLN A 60 -10.63 7.37 -8.54
C GLN A 60 -11.34 6.32 -7.69
N PHE A 61 -11.04 6.31 -6.39
CA PHE A 61 -11.78 5.53 -5.41
C PHE A 61 -11.75 6.18 -4.03
N MET A 62 -12.75 5.83 -3.21
CA MET A 62 -12.82 6.26 -1.82
C MET A 62 -11.89 5.40 -0.95
N ILE A 63 -10.97 6.03 -0.23
CA ILE A 63 -9.96 5.33 0.59
C ILE A 63 -10.65 4.53 1.70
N LYS A 64 -11.66 5.11 2.37
CA LYS A 64 -12.42 4.43 3.43
C LYS A 64 -13.10 3.13 2.95
N ALA A 65 -13.48 3.07 1.68
CA ALA A 65 -14.06 1.86 1.10
C ALA A 65 -12.97 0.86 0.72
N ALA A 66 -11.86 1.33 0.14
CA ALA A 66 -10.73 0.48 -0.24
C ALA A 66 -10.04 -0.19 0.96
N LEU A 67 -10.02 0.45 2.13
CA LEU A 67 -9.46 -0.15 3.35
C LEU A 67 -10.31 -1.29 3.93
N LYS A 68 -11.50 -1.53 3.39
CA LYS A 68 -12.39 -2.60 3.84
C LYS A 68 -12.42 -3.71 2.80
N PRO A 69 -11.88 -4.90 3.11
CA PRO A 69 -11.96 -6.01 2.19
C PRO A 69 -13.42 -6.44 2.00
N SER A 70 -13.76 -6.89 0.80
CA SER A 70 -15.07 -7.45 0.46
C SER A 70 -14.87 -8.70 -0.39
N GLY A 71 -15.93 -9.51 -0.56
CA GLY A 71 -15.87 -10.71 -1.41
C GLY A 71 -15.36 -10.42 -2.82
N ALA A 72 -15.86 -9.35 -3.45
CA ALA A 72 -15.43 -8.96 -4.80
C ALA A 72 -14.12 -8.16 -4.83
N LYS A 73 -13.73 -7.52 -3.72
CA LYS A 73 -12.55 -6.65 -3.62
C LYS A 73 -11.78 -6.96 -2.34
N PRO A 74 -11.02 -8.06 -2.29
CA PRO A 74 -10.24 -8.43 -1.10
C PRO A 74 -9.02 -7.54 -0.88
N CYS A 75 -8.47 -6.92 -1.93
CA CYS A 75 -7.29 -6.06 -1.80
C CYS A 75 -7.64 -4.75 -1.06
N THR A 76 -6.86 -4.46 -0.02
CA THR A 76 -6.96 -3.24 0.78
C THR A 76 -5.84 -2.24 0.51
N ASN A 77 -5.12 -2.41 -0.61
CA ASN A 77 -4.04 -1.51 -0.98
C ASN A 77 -4.58 -0.10 -1.28
N ALA A 78 -4.47 0.78 -0.30
CA ALA A 78 -4.96 2.15 -0.37
C ALA A 78 -3.89 3.13 0.15
N PRO A 79 -3.92 4.41 -0.27
CA PRO A 79 -3.00 5.42 0.24
C PRO A 79 -3.26 5.70 1.73
N LEU A 80 -2.19 5.70 2.51
CA LEU A 80 -2.17 5.97 3.93
C LEU A 80 -1.26 7.17 4.21
N LYS A 81 -1.68 8.06 5.12
CA LYS A 81 -0.79 9.08 5.67
C LYS A 81 0.14 8.42 6.68
N CYS A 82 1.43 8.75 6.61
CA CYS A 82 2.33 8.41 7.70
C CYS A 82 1.84 9.10 8.98
N ALA A 83 1.73 8.36 10.07
CA ALA A 83 1.29 8.93 11.34
C ALA A 83 2.43 9.64 12.08
N ALA A 84 3.71 9.39 11.73
CA ALA A 84 4.87 9.98 12.40
C ALA A 84 4.75 11.51 12.52
N THR A 85 5.00 12.02 13.73
CA THR A 85 4.88 13.46 13.99
C THR A 85 5.80 14.24 13.05
N GLY A 86 5.23 15.20 12.30
CA GLY A 86 5.97 15.99 11.31
C GLY A 86 6.13 15.34 9.93
N CYS A 87 5.83 14.04 9.77
CA CYS A 87 5.86 13.39 8.47
C CYS A 87 4.58 13.65 7.67
N LYS A 88 4.72 14.24 6.49
CA LYS A 88 3.60 14.57 5.59
C LYS A 88 3.46 13.59 4.41
N LYS A 89 4.21 12.49 4.43
CA LYS A 89 4.27 11.54 3.32
C LYS A 89 3.02 10.66 3.28
N VAL A 90 2.62 10.29 2.07
CA VAL A 90 1.54 9.37 1.78
C VAL A 90 2.14 8.19 1.03
N HIS A 91 1.85 6.98 1.48
CA HIS A 91 2.32 5.75 0.86
C HIS A 91 1.16 4.77 0.71
N TRP A 92 1.23 3.89 -0.29
CA TRP A 92 0.33 2.74 -0.37
C TRP A 92 0.46 1.86 0.87
N LYS A 93 -0.62 1.21 1.30
CA LYS A 93 -0.65 0.31 2.47
C LYS A 93 0.53 -0.65 2.46
N TYR A 94 0.77 -1.33 1.34
CA TYR A 94 1.82 -2.35 1.22
C TYR A 94 3.25 -1.78 1.22
N ASN A 95 3.41 -0.45 1.11
CA ASN A 95 4.71 0.22 1.18
C ASN A 95 4.94 0.90 2.55
N MET A 96 3.89 1.01 3.38
CA MET A 96 3.96 1.81 4.61
C MET A 96 4.88 1.19 5.67
N ALA A 97 4.90 -0.14 5.80
CA ALA A 97 5.78 -0.82 6.74
C ALA A 97 7.27 -0.55 6.42
N GLU A 98 7.62 -0.55 5.14
CA GLU A 98 8.97 -0.21 4.68
C GLU A 98 9.31 1.26 4.95
N HIS A 99 8.38 2.18 4.67
CA HIS A 99 8.53 3.59 5.00
C HIS A 99 8.84 3.81 6.49
N LEU A 100 8.07 3.17 7.37
CA LEU A 100 8.23 3.29 8.81
C LEU A 100 9.60 2.76 9.25
N ARG A 101 10.02 1.56 8.80
CA ARG A 101 11.35 1.02 9.11
C ARG A 101 12.49 1.92 8.63
N ALA A 102 12.38 2.47 7.41
CA ALA A 102 13.48 3.24 6.80
C ALA A 102 13.58 4.67 7.32
N ARG A 103 12.45 5.33 7.63
CA ARG A 103 12.40 6.76 7.97
C ARG A 103 12.04 7.05 9.42
N HIS A 104 11.48 6.06 10.11
CA HIS A 104 11.08 6.15 11.51
C HIS A 104 11.49 4.88 12.26
N PRO A 105 12.79 4.49 12.25
CA PRO A 105 13.23 3.16 12.70
C PRO A 105 12.85 2.84 14.15
N THR A 106 12.65 3.84 15.00
CA THR A 106 12.28 3.69 16.41
C THR A 106 10.77 3.87 16.68
N TRP A 107 9.93 3.80 15.64
CA TRP A 107 8.50 4.12 15.78
C TRP A 107 7.76 3.12 16.69
N GLU A 108 8.20 1.87 16.74
CA GLU A 108 7.56 0.81 17.55
C GLU A 108 7.78 1.04 19.04
N GLU A 109 8.92 1.61 19.44
CA GLU A 109 9.26 1.92 20.82
C GLU A 109 8.75 3.31 21.24
N THR A 110 8.74 4.27 20.31
CA THR A 110 8.47 5.68 20.64
C THR A 110 7.01 6.09 20.51
N TRP A 111 6.19 5.33 19.78
CA TRP A 111 4.76 5.68 19.64
C TRP A 111 3.94 5.11 20.79
N GLU A 112 2.95 5.89 21.22
CA GLU A 112 1.94 5.45 22.18
C GLU A 112 1.28 4.13 21.75
N PRO A 113 1.05 3.17 22.67
CA PRO A 113 0.59 1.82 22.34
C PRO A 113 -0.64 1.79 21.43
N THR A 114 -1.70 2.53 21.77
CA THR A 114 -2.93 2.57 20.96
C THR A 114 -2.68 3.04 19.52
N ARG A 115 -1.77 4.00 19.35
CA ARG A 115 -1.43 4.54 18.04
C ARG A 115 -0.59 3.56 17.23
N ARG A 116 0.38 2.91 17.89
CA ARG A 116 1.22 1.87 17.29
C ARG A 116 0.35 0.69 16.84
N ASP A 117 -0.53 0.20 17.69
CA ASP A 117 -1.40 -0.94 17.41
C ASP A 117 -2.36 -0.63 16.26
N ALA A 118 -2.91 0.59 16.22
CA ALA A 118 -3.73 1.05 15.10
C ALA A 118 -2.94 1.08 13.77
N MET A 119 -1.67 1.49 13.80
CA MET A 119 -0.81 1.47 12.60
C MET A 119 -0.49 0.05 12.16
N HIS A 120 -0.11 -0.85 13.08
CA HIS A 120 0.09 -2.28 12.76
C HIS A 120 -1.17 -2.89 12.13
N SER A 121 -2.34 -2.69 12.76
CA SER A 121 -3.60 -3.21 12.23
C SER A 121 -3.90 -2.69 10.82
N LEU A 122 -3.48 -1.46 10.50
CA LEU A 122 -3.73 -0.83 9.21
C LEU A 122 -2.78 -1.32 8.10
N ILE A 123 -1.51 -1.58 8.43
CA ILE A 123 -0.47 -1.93 7.44
C ILE A 123 -0.29 -3.44 7.29
N THR A 124 -0.71 -4.23 8.28
CA THR A 124 -0.64 -5.69 8.22
C THR A 124 -1.65 -6.23 7.21
N LEU A 125 -1.20 -7.20 6.41
CA LEU A 125 -2.05 -7.97 5.52
C LEU A 125 -2.79 -9.02 6.36
N SER A 126 -4.12 -9.06 6.28
CA SER A 126 -4.87 -10.07 7.04
C SER A 126 -4.81 -11.43 6.34
N HIS A 127 -4.95 -12.51 7.10
CA HIS A 127 -4.98 -13.87 6.54
C HIS A 127 -6.13 -14.08 5.52
N ASP A 128 -7.29 -13.46 5.76
CA ASP A 128 -8.42 -13.48 4.82
C ASP A 128 -8.08 -12.73 3.52
N GLU A 129 -7.39 -11.59 3.62
CA GLU A 129 -6.91 -10.83 2.46
C GLU A 129 -5.89 -11.64 1.64
N GLU A 130 -4.91 -12.27 2.30
CA GLU A 130 -3.92 -13.16 1.67
C GLU A 130 -4.58 -14.30 0.90
N THR A 131 -5.46 -15.03 1.58
CA THR A 131 -6.15 -16.20 1.03
C THR A 131 -6.96 -15.81 -0.20
N ARG A 132 -7.74 -14.72 -0.12
CA ARG A 132 -8.60 -14.27 -1.23
C ARG A 132 -7.82 -13.67 -2.39
N LEU A 133 -6.63 -13.13 -2.14
CA LEU A 133 -5.72 -12.68 -3.19
C LEU A 133 -4.89 -13.82 -3.78
N GLY A 134 -4.93 -15.01 -3.17
CA GLY A 134 -4.13 -16.17 -3.59
C GLY A 134 -2.64 -15.94 -3.36
N ILE A 135 -2.29 -15.26 -2.26
CA ILE A 135 -0.90 -15.04 -1.86
C ILE A 135 -0.47 -16.22 -0.97
N PRO A 136 0.62 -16.93 -1.30
CA PRO A 136 1.10 -18.10 -0.56
C PRO A 136 1.74 -17.74 0.79
#